data_AF-A0A177WB72-F1
#
_entry.id   AF-A0A177WB72-F1
#
_cell.length_a   1.000
_cell.length_b   1.000
_cell.length_c   1.000
_cell.angle_alpha   90.00
_cell.angle_beta   90.00
_cell.angle_gamma   90.00
#
_symmetry.space_group_name_H-M   'P 1'
#
loop_
_entity.id
_entity.type
_entity.pdbx_description
1 polymer ?
#
loop_
_entity_poly.entity_id
_entity_poly.type
_entity_poly.pdbx_seq_one_letter_code
_entity_poly.pdbx_strand_id
1 'polypeptide(L)'
;MADHSPATAKYTTSHGLSNQQIKRYSRQLLLRDIGVQGQEKLCNSSVLIIGAGGIGSPAILYLAAAGVGNLGIVDYDFVEESNLQRQIIHSEASINTSKTDSAATAVRSISSLVQCTTYNTLIDQSNVLEIVSGYDVVVDGSDNVATRYLLNDACVLLGKPLVSGSALRMDGQLTVYNHQGGPCYRCIFPVPPPPETVSNCNDGGVLGVVPGIMGCMQALEVIKLISGIQTSYSQKMLLLDAVSGSFRTVKLRGKSSTCAVCGPNPTITKPIDYVQFCGASPHDKVYLFWLITGKTMQMFKC
;
A
#
# COMPACT_ATOMS: atom_id res chain seq x y z
N MET A 1 -17.82 22.72 56.22
CA MET A 1 -17.82 22.87 54.75
C MET A 1 -17.36 21.55 54.18
N ALA A 2 -18.30 20.72 53.73
CA ALA A 2 -17.98 19.43 53.11
C ALA A 2 -17.70 19.69 51.63
N ASP A 3 -16.51 19.30 51.19
CA ASP A 3 -16.08 19.31 49.79
C ASP A 3 -16.98 18.35 48.99
N HIS A 4 -17.74 18.92 48.05
CA HIS A 4 -18.54 18.19 47.07
C HIS A 4 -17.89 18.37 45.70
N SER A 5 -16.71 17.81 45.54
CA SER A 5 -16.14 17.55 44.23
C SER A 5 -16.78 16.27 43.66
N PRO A 6 -17.60 16.33 42.59
CA PRO A 6 -18.22 15.14 42.03
C PRO A 6 -17.13 14.27 41.37
N ALA A 7 -17.04 13.03 41.84
CA ALA A 7 -16.23 12.00 41.19
C ALA A 7 -16.67 11.86 39.74
N THR A 8 -15.76 12.13 38.81
CA THR A 8 -15.95 11.89 37.38
C THR A 8 -16.02 10.39 37.15
N ALA A 9 -17.25 9.84 37.18
CA ALA A 9 -17.52 8.50 36.72
C ALA A 9 -16.97 8.37 35.29
N LYS A 10 -15.94 7.52 35.13
CA LYS A 10 -15.50 7.06 33.81
C LYS A 10 -16.67 6.29 33.22
N TYR A 11 -17.53 6.97 32.46
CA TYR A 11 -18.45 6.33 31.55
C TYR A 11 -17.58 5.59 30.52
N THR A 12 -17.31 4.32 30.77
CA THR A 12 -16.88 3.40 29.73
C THR A 12 -18.08 3.27 28.81
N THR A 13 -18.04 4.03 27.70
CA THR A 13 -18.94 3.79 26.59
C THR A 13 -18.90 2.31 26.26
N SER A 14 -20.03 1.69 25.92
CA SER A 14 -20.11 0.25 25.58
C SER A 14 -19.33 -0.14 24.31
N HIS A 15 -18.54 0.79 23.79
CA HIS A 15 -17.72 0.72 22.60
C HIS A 15 -16.31 1.21 22.96
N GLY A 16 -15.27 0.55 22.43
CA GLY A 16 -13.86 0.81 22.75
C GLY A 16 -13.28 2.16 22.28
N LEU A 17 -14.10 3.05 21.73
CA LEU A 17 -13.68 4.38 21.28
C LEU A 17 -13.65 5.40 22.44
N SER A 18 -12.56 6.13 22.57
CA SER A 18 -12.42 7.28 23.45
C SER A 18 -13.24 8.49 22.98
N ASN A 19 -13.53 9.43 23.89
CA ASN A 19 -14.21 10.69 23.55
C ASN A 19 -13.49 11.49 22.44
N GLN A 20 -12.16 11.45 22.41
CA GLN A 20 -11.37 12.10 21.37
C GLN A 20 -11.58 11.43 20.01
N GLN A 21 -11.59 10.09 19.96
CA GLN A 21 -11.90 9.33 18.74
C GLN A 21 -13.33 9.58 18.27
N ILE A 22 -14.32 9.59 19.16
CA ILE A 22 -15.72 9.89 18.83
C ILE A 22 -15.85 11.26 18.18
N LYS A 23 -15.23 12.29 18.79
CA LYS A 23 -15.25 13.66 18.26
C LYS A 23 -14.61 13.72 16.88
N ARG A 24 -13.41 13.12 16.74
CA ARG A 24 -12.61 13.16 15.51
C ARG A 24 -13.30 12.43 14.35
N TYR A 25 -13.83 11.24 14.61
CA TYR A 25 -14.42 10.38 13.58
C TYR A 25 -15.95 10.52 13.47
N SER A 26 -16.52 11.56 14.09
CA SER A 26 -17.98 11.79 14.11
C SER A 26 -18.65 11.69 12.75
N ARG A 27 -18.01 12.13 11.66
CA ARG A 27 -18.55 12.02 10.30
C ARG A 27 -18.55 10.58 9.75
N GLN A 28 -17.58 9.76 10.13
CA GLN A 28 -17.52 8.33 9.76
C GLN A 28 -18.50 7.51 10.60
N LEU A 29 -18.66 7.85 11.88
CA LEU A 29 -19.61 7.20 12.80
C LEU A 29 -21.08 7.34 12.35
N LEU A 30 -21.42 8.38 11.60
CA LEU A 30 -22.77 8.60 11.06
C LEU A 30 -23.08 7.72 9.83
N LEU A 31 -22.06 7.15 9.18
CA LEU A 31 -22.25 6.29 8.02
C LEU A 31 -22.78 4.93 8.48
N ARG A 32 -23.95 4.52 7.96
CA ARG A 32 -24.61 3.26 8.36
C ARG A 32 -23.71 2.03 8.19
N ASP A 33 -22.90 2.02 7.12
CA ASP A 33 -22.02 0.89 6.78
C ASP A 33 -20.73 0.84 7.60
N ILE A 34 -20.37 1.93 8.30
CA ILE A 34 -19.21 1.99 9.20
C ILE A 34 -19.70 1.97 10.65
N GLY A 35 -20.42 3.01 11.06
CA GLY A 35 -20.93 3.15 12.42
C GLY A 35 -19.84 3.09 13.50
N VAL A 36 -20.27 2.91 14.74
CA VAL A 36 -19.37 2.76 15.89
C VAL A 36 -18.49 1.51 15.78
N GLN A 37 -19.08 0.39 15.36
CA GLN A 37 -18.38 -0.90 15.27
C GLN A 37 -17.29 -0.91 14.19
N GLY A 38 -17.59 -0.37 13.00
CA GLY A 38 -16.60 -0.28 11.93
C GLY A 38 -15.45 0.65 12.29
N GLN A 39 -15.74 1.78 12.97
CA GLN A 39 -14.69 2.68 13.44
C GLN A 39 -13.82 2.05 14.54
N GLU A 40 -14.42 1.29 15.46
CA GLU A 40 -13.68 0.53 16.47
C GLU A 40 -12.74 -0.48 15.83
N LYS A 41 -13.19 -1.20 14.80
CA LYS A 41 -12.32 -2.11 14.03
C LYS A 41 -11.17 -1.37 13.36
N LEU A 42 -11.42 -0.20 12.76
CA LEU A 42 -10.35 0.63 12.19
C LEU A 42 -9.31 0.99 13.25
N CYS A 43 -9.74 1.53 14.39
CA CYS A 43 -8.84 1.91 15.48
C CYS A 43 -8.07 0.74 16.11
N ASN A 44 -8.56 -0.49 15.99
CA ASN A 44 -7.91 -1.70 16.50
C ASN A 44 -7.16 -2.51 15.43
N SER A 45 -7.07 -2.00 14.20
CA SER A 45 -6.45 -2.68 13.07
C SER A 45 -5.04 -2.18 12.78
N SER A 46 -4.31 -3.01 12.02
CA SER A 46 -2.96 -2.76 11.56
C SER A 46 -2.85 -2.92 10.04
N VAL A 47 -2.26 -1.93 9.36
CA VAL A 47 -2.07 -1.96 7.90
C VAL A 47 -0.61 -1.75 7.54
N LEU A 48 -0.06 -2.64 6.72
CA LEU A 48 1.29 -2.50 6.16
C LEU A 48 1.21 -1.90 4.77
N ILE A 49 1.95 -0.82 4.52
CA ILE A 49 2.07 -0.18 3.21
C ILE A 49 3.49 -0.34 2.72
N ILE A 50 3.63 -0.96 1.54
CA ILE A 50 4.91 -1.13 0.86
C ILE A 50 5.06 -0.04 -0.19
N GLY A 51 6.03 0.84 0.02
CA GLY A 51 6.27 2.05 -0.76
C GLY A 51 5.53 3.25 -0.17
N ALA A 52 6.26 4.32 0.11
CA ALA A 52 5.75 5.66 0.42
C ALA A 52 5.75 6.59 -0.81
N GLY A 53 5.85 6.01 -2.01
CA GLY A 53 5.84 6.71 -3.29
C GLY A 53 4.46 7.25 -3.72
N GLY A 54 4.25 7.42 -5.03
CA GLY A 54 3.08 8.14 -5.54
C GLY A 54 1.75 7.43 -5.26
N ILE A 55 1.77 6.09 -5.19
CA ILE A 55 0.60 5.27 -4.86
C ILE A 55 0.44 5.18 -3.33
N GLY A 56 1.52 4.86 -2.61
CA GLY A 56 1.47 4.72 -1.15
C GLY A 56 1.16 6.01 -0.39
N SER A 57 1.63 7.17 -0.90
CA SER A 57 1.42 8.50 -0.32
C SER A 57 -0.06 8.78 0.05
N PRO A 58 -1.00 8.85 -0.90
CA PRO A 58 -2.42 9.08 -0.58
C PRO A 58 -3.01 7.95 0.27
N ALA A 59 -2.57 6.69 0.09
CA ALA A 59 -3.09 5.58 0.88
C ALA A 59 -2.79 5.78 2.38
N ILE A 60 -1.53 6.07 2.71
CA ILE A 60 -1.07 6.37 4.07
C ILE A 60 -1.83 7.56 4.66
N LEU A 61 -1.95 8.66 3.90
CA LEU A 61 -2.63 9.88 4.35
C LEU A 61 -4.10 9.61 4.72
N TYR A 62 -4.85 8.91 3.85
CA TYR A 62 -6.26 8.62 4.10
C TYR A 62 -6.48 7.57 5.19
N LEU A 63 -5.61 6.55 5.30
CA LEU A 63 -5.71 5.56 6.37
C LEU A 63 -5.42 6.16 7.75
N ALA A 64 -4.42 7.06 7.83
CA ALA A 64 -4.15 7.83 9.06
C ALA A 64 -5.34 8.73 9.42
N ALA A 65 -5.90 9.43 8.43
CA ALA A 65 -7.07 10.29 8.63
C ALA A 65 -8.33 9.49 9.04
N ALA A 66 -8.48 8.26 8.54
CA ALA A 66 -9.57 7.35 8.88
C ALA A 66 -9.43 6.67 10.25
N GLY A 67 -8.26 6.81 10.90
CA GLY A 67 -8.03 6.27 12.22
C GLY A 67 -7.75 4.78 12.26
N VAL A 68 -7.07 4.25 11.23
CA VAL A 68 -6.41 2.95 11.34
C VAL A 68 -5.43 2.99 12.51
N GLY A 69 -5.54 2.04 13.44
CA GLY A 69 -4.80 2.06 14.71
C GLY A 69 -3.28 2.07 14.56
N ASN A 70 -2.76 1.18 13.71
CA ASN A 70 -1.34 1.05 13.44
C ASN A 70 -1.05 1.03 11.94
N LEU A 71 -0.13 1.88 11.49
CA LEU A 71 0.39 1.91 10.13
C LEU A 71 1.85 1.47 10.12
N GLY A 72 2.16 0.42 9.38
CA GLY A 72 3.51 0.03 9.02
C GLY A 72 3.86 0.63 7.66
N ILE A 73 5.00 1.31 7.55
CA ILE A 73 5.45 1.91 6.28
C ILE A 73 6.83 1.35 5.96
N VAL A 74 6.93 0.65 4.83
CA VAL A 74 8.19 0.08 4.32
C VAL A 74 8.60 0.85 3.08
N ASP A 75 9.78 1.46 3.11
CA ASP A 75 10.42 2.10 1.96
C ASP A 75 11.92 2.20 2.26
N TYR A 76 12.78 2.12 1.26
CA TYR A 76 14.24 2.20 1.44
C TYR A 76 14.84 3.47 0.82
N ASP A 77 14.03 4.25 0.09
CA ASP A 77 14.50 5.43 -0.62
C ASP A 77 14.51 6.68 0.27
N PHE A 78 15.18 7.70 -0.26
CA PHE A 78 15.13 9.06 0.23
C PHE A 78 14.17 9.91 -0.61
N VAL A 79 13.66 10.99 -0.03
CA VAL A 79 12.86 11.97 -0.75
C VAL A 79 13.74 12.74 -1.72
N GLU A 80 13.34 12.78 -2.98
CA GLU A 80 14.02 13.50 -4.06
C GLU A 80 13.08 14.56 -4.67
N GLU A 81 13.61 15.69 -5.14
CA GLU A 81 12.82 16.78 -5.71
C GLU A 81 11.94 16.33 -6.90
N SER A 82 12.50 15.49 -7.78
CA SER A 82 11.82 14.90 -8.93
C SER A 82 10.59 14.05 -8.56
N ASN A 83 10.49 13.63 -7.30
CA ASN A 83 9.42 12.79 -6.80
C ASN A 83 8.22 13.61 -6.30
N LEU A 84 8.42 14.88 -5.94
CA LEU A 84 7.42 15.72 -5.27
C LEU A 84 6.18 16.00 -6.14
N GLN A 85 6.29 15.90 -7.47
CA GLN A 85 5.13 16.05 -8.37
C GLN A 85 4.04 14.98 -8.17
N ARG A 86 4.39 13.83 -7.57
CA ARG A 86 3.45 12.70 -7.35
C ARG A 86 3.44 12.14 -5.93
N GLN A 87 4.46 12.39 -5.11
CA GLN A 87 4.59 11.85 -3.76
C GLN A 87 4.14 12.88 -2.71
N ILE A 88 2.83 13.13 -2.70
CA ILE A 88 2.21 14.23 -1.95
C ILE A 88 2.28 14.12 -0.42
N ILE A 89 2.77 12.99 0.12
CA ILE A 89 3.05 12.85 1.56
C ILE A 89 4.35 13.56 1.96
N HIS A 90 5.23 13.84 0.98
CA HIS A 90 6.51 14.51 1.17
C HIS A 90 6.41 15.99 0.80
N SER A 91 7.40 16.77 1.25
CA SER A 91 7.53 18.19 0.95
C SER A 91 8.97 18.55 0.59
N GLU A 92 9.18 19.75 0.04
CA GLU A 92 10.52 20.30 -0.25
C GLU A 92 11.42 20.30 1.00
N ALA A 93 10.85 20.59 2.18
CA ALA A 93 11.57 20.56 3.45
C ALA A 93 12.06 19.15 3.86
N SER A 94 11.55 18.09 3.23
CA SER A 94 11.91 16.71 3.54
C SER A 94 12.89 16.08 2.54
N ILE A 95 13.36 16.83 1.54
CA ILE A 95 14.37 16.35 0.58
C ILE A 95 15.59 15.81 1.34
N ASN A 96 16.14 14.68 0.89
CA ASN A 96 17.22 13.90 1.53
C ASN A 96 16.87 13.26 2.88
N THR A 97 15.62 13.34 3.34
CA THR A 97 15.13 12.52 4.46
C THR A 97 14.67 11.17 3.93
N SER A 98 14.77 10.10 4.73
CA SER A 98 14.19 8.80 4.35
C SER A 98 12.70 8.98 4.07
N LYS A 99 12.16 8.30 3.05
CA LYS A 99 10.73 8.38 2.73
C LYS A 99 9.88 7.91 3.90
N THR A 100 10.33 6.89 4.64
CA THR A 100 9.62 6.39 5.83
C THR A 100 9.54 7.43 6.95
N ASP A 101 10.61 8.18 7.23
CA ASP A 101 10.59 9.19 8.31
C ASP A 101 9.77 10.42 7.93
N SER A 102 9.86 10.84 6.66
CA SER A 102 9.02 11.90 6.10
C SER A 102 7.54 11.50 6.17
N ALA A 103 7.20 10.28 5.75
CA ALA A 103 5.84 9.75 5.83
C ALA A 103 5.32 9.63 7.27
N ALA A 104 6.15 9.15 8.21
CA ALA A 104 5.77 9.07 9.61
C ALA A 104 5.52 10.46 10.24
N THR A 105 6.26 11.47 9.81
CA THR A 105 6.03 12.86 10.22
C THR A 105 4.68 13.37 9.71
N ALA A 106 4.32 13.07 8.46
CA ALA A 106 3.01 13.39 7.90
C ALA A 106 1.86 12.63 8.61
N VAL A 107 2.03 11.35 8.95
CA VAL A 107 1.03 10.59 9.72
C VAL A 107 0.78 11.23 11.08
N ARG A 108 1.86 11.58 11.81
CA ARG A 108 1.76 12.23 13.13
C ARG A 108 1.11 13.62 13.05
N SER A 109 1.36 14.38 11.98
CA SER A 109 0.72 15.70 11.80
C SER A 109 -0.77 15.58 11.49
N ILE A 110 -1.18 14.52 10.79
CA ILE A 110 -2.59 14.22 10.55
C ILE A 110 -3.27 13.79 11.85
N SER A 111 -2.76 12.76 12.51
CA SER A 111 -3.41 12.15 13.66
C SER A 111 -2.43 11.58 14.67
N SER A 112 -2.38 12.17 15.86
CA SER A 112 -1.65 11.63 17.01
C SER A 112 -2.31 10.38 17.63
N LEU A 113 -3.50 9.99 17.15
CA LEU A 113 -4.20 8.78 17.58
C LEU A 113 -3.74 7.52 16.84
N VAL A 114 -2.93 7.68 15.78
CA VAL A 114 -2.47 6.59 14.92
C VAL A 114 -1.01 6.29 15.24
N GLN A 115 -0.71 5.02 15.51
CA GLN A 115 0.65 4.54 15.63
C GLN A 115 1.26 4.37 14.24
N CYS A 116 2.53 4.74 14.11
CA CYS A 116 3.26 4.62 12.84
C CYS A 116 4.61 3.95 13.10
N THR A 117 4.80 2.77 12.50
CA THR A 117 6.04 2.00 12.54
C THR A 117 6.74 2.09 11.19
N THR A 118 8.00 2.51 11.18
CA THR A 118 8.79 2.66 9.95
C THR A 118 9.75 1.48 9.77
N TYR A 119 9.89 1.04 8.53
CA TYR A 119 10.87 0.04 8.11
C TYR A 119 11.67 0.65 6.96
N ASN A 120 12.78 1.31 7.30
CA ASN A 120 13.69 1.87 6.32
C ASN A 120 14.57 0.76 5.73
N THR A 121 13.98 -0.12 4.92
CA THR A 121 14.61 -1.32 4.39
C THR A 121 13.97 -1.73 3.06
N LEU A 122 14.75 -2.39 2.22
CA LEU A 122 14.23 -3.04 1.03
C LEU A 122 13.49 -4.31 1.48
N ILE A 123 12.25 -4.47 1.03
CA ILE A 123 11.51 -5.70 1.31
C ILE A 123 12.00 -6.81 0.38
N ASP A 124 12.38 -7.95 0.97
CA ASP A 124 12.95 -9.08 0.26
C ASP A 124 12.52 -10.42 0.88
N GLN A 125 13.00 -11.54 0.32
CA GLN A 125 12.67 -12.87 0.81
C GLN A 125 13.10 -13.15 2.26
N SER A 126 14.08 -12.41 2.78
CA SER A 126 14.63 -12.61 4.12
C SER A 126 13.78 -11.95 5.21
N ASN A 127 13.11 -10.85 4.88
CA ASN A 127 12.36 -10.05 5.86
C ASN A 127 10.83 -10.00 5.64
N VAL A 128 10.33 -10.34 4.43
CA VAL A 128 8.92 -10.12 4.08
C VAL A 128 7.95 -10.86 5.00
N LEU A 129 8.25 -12.10 5.39
CA LEU A 129 7.34 -12.88 6.23
C LEU A 129 7.24 -12.32 7.64
N GLU A 130 8.37 -11.90 8.22
CA GLU A 130 8.42 -11.32 9.55
C GLU A 130 7.61 -10.03 9.58
N ILE A 131 7.88 -9.10 8.65
CA ILE A 131 7.21 -7.81 8.59
C ILE A 131 5.71 -7.98 8.31
N VAL A 132 5.32 -8.78 7.31
CA VAL A 132 3.90 -8.97 6.94
C VAL A 132 3.10 -9.65 8.04
N SER A 133 3.70 -10.54 8.84
CA SER A 133 2.98 -11.29 9.87
C SER A 133 2.31 -10.40 10.91
N GLY A 134 2.90 -9.23 11.20
CA GLY A 134 2.44 -8.27 12.19
C GLY A 134 1.26 -7.37 11.78
N TYR A 135 0.71 -7.55 10.56
CA TYR A 135 -0.35 -6.68 10.04
C TYR A 135 -1.59 -7.45 9.57
N ASP A 136 -2.75 -6.80 9.63
CA ASP A 136 -4.03 -7.40 9.23
C ASP A 136 -4.25 -7.33 7.71
N VAL A 137 -3.84 -6.22 7.09
CA VAL A 137 -3.98 -5.96 5.65
C VAL A 137 -2.68 -5.42 5.09
N VAL A 138 -2.31 -5.87 3.88
CA VAL A 138 -1.14 -5.36 3.16
C VAL A 138 -1.58 -4.54 1.95
N VAL A 139 -0.91 -3.41 1.73
CA VAL A 139 -1.08 -2.51 0.59
C VAL A 139 0.20 -2.53 -0.24
N ASP A 140 0.10 -2.98 -1.48
CA ASP A 140 1.18 -2.90 -2.46
C ASP A 140 1.10 -1.55 -3.18
N GLY A 141 1.92 -0.60 -2.73
CA GLY A 141 2.16 0.69 -3.38
C GLY A 141 3.51 0.72 -4.11
N SER A 142 4.12 -0.45 -4.36
CA SER A 142 5.39 -0.58 -5.06
C SER A 142 5.21 -0.41 -6.58
N ASP A 143 6.26 0.02 -7.23
CA ASP A 143 6.32 0.26 -8.68
C ASP A 143 7.11 -0.82 -9.44
N ASN A 144 7.55 -1.88 -8.77
CA ASN A 144 8.30 -2.97 -9.39
C ASN A 144 7.60 -4.33 -9.30
N VAL A 145 7.74 -5.11 -10.37
CA VAL A 145 7.04 -6.39 -10.54
C VAL A 145 7.54 -7.45 -9.56
N ALA A 146 8.84 -7.45 -9.24
CA ALA A 146 9.45 -8.42 -8.32
C ALA A 146 8.83 -8.33 -6.92
N THR A 147 8.69 -7.12 -6.38
CA THR A 147 8.04 -6.85 -5.09
C THR A 147 6.59 -7.30 -5.11
N ARG A 148 5.86 -7.07 -6.20
CA ARG A 148 4.46 -7.52 -6.30
C ARG A 148 4.31 -9.05 -6.19
N TYR A 149 5.20 -9.82 -6.83
CA TYR A 149 5.21 -11.28 -6.67
C TYR A 149 5.62 -11.70 -5.27
N LEU A 150 6.62 -11.04 -4.67
CA LEU A 150 7.06 -11.30 -3.30
C LEU A 150 5.92 -11.10 -2.30
N LEU A 151 5.25 -9.95 -2.37
CA LEU A 151 4.12 -9.60 -1.49
C LEU A 151 2.94 -10.53 -1.69
N ASN A 152 2.63 -10.87 -2.94
CA ASN A 152 1.59 -11.85 -3.22
C ASN A 152 1.85 -13.17 -2.50
N ASP A 153 3.06 -13.70 -2.64
CA ASP A 153 3.38 -15.01 -2.09
C ASP A 153 3.41 -14.98 -0.56
N ALA A 154 4.01 -13.94 0.03
CA ALA A 154 3.99 -13.74 1.47
C ALA A 154 2.55 -13.60 2.03
N CYS A 155 1.69 -12.83 1.36
CA CYS A 155 0.30 -12.66 1.76
C CYS A 155 -0.49 -13.98 1.66
N VAL A 156 -0.27 -14.77 0.62
CA VAL A 156 -0.90 -16.10 0.51
C VAL A 156 -0.43 -17.03 1.63
N LEU A 157 0.88 -17.10 1.87
CA LEU A 157 1.47 -17.97 2.90
C LEU A 157 1.00 -17.59 4.32
N LEU A 158 0.76 -16.30 4.58
CA LEU A 158 0.33 -15.78 5.87
C LEU A 158 -1.19 -15.56 5.98
N GLY A 159 -1.96 -15.88 4.94
CA GLY A 159 -3.40 -15.69 4.92
C GLY A 159 -3.86 -14.23 5.00
N LYS A 160 -3.05 -13.28 4.50
CA LYS A 160 -3.34 -11.85 4.54
C LYS A 160 -3.99 -11.36 3.23
N PRO A 161 -5.03 -10.52 3.28
CA PRO A 161 -5.53 -9.84 2.09
C PRO A 161 -4.48 -8.83 1.57
N LEU A 162 -4.37 -8.75 0.25
CA LEU A 162 -3.45 -7.84 -0.44
C LEU A 162 -4.22 -6.87 -1.32
N VAL A 163 -4.15 -5.58 -1.03
CA VAL A 163 -4.73 -4.50 -1.84
C VAL A 163 -3.63 -3.93 -2.73
N SER A 164 -3.60 -4.33 -4.00
CA SER A 164 -2.52 -3.97 -4.93
C SER A 164 -3.00 -3.00 -5.99
N GLY A 165 -2.21 -1.94 -6.17
CA GLY A 165 -2.43 -0.89 -7.14
C GLY A 165 -1.20 -0.71 -8.03
N SER A 166 -1.42 -0.23 -9.25
CA SER A 166 -0.33 0.11 -10.17
C SER A 166 -0.72 1.30 -11.04
N ALA A 167 0.27 2.09 -11.45
CA ALA A 167 0.07 3.18 -12.38
C ALA A 167 1.25 3.29 -13.34
N LEU A 168 0.97 3.54 -14.61
CA LEU A 168 1.97 3.78 -15.65
C LEU A 168 1.40 4.79 -16.63
N ARG A 169 2.14 5.85 -16.97
CA ARG A 169 1.67 6.92 -17.85
C ARG A 169 0.35 7.54 -17.39
N MET A 170 -0.74 7.20 -18.08
CA MET A 170 -2.11 7.67 -17.86
C MET A 170 -3.04 6.53 -17.44
N ASP A 171 -2.50 5.33 -17.20
CA ASP A 171 -3.24 4.13 -16.87
C ASP A 171 -3.07 3.77 -15.40
N GLY A 172 -4.16 3.32 -14.78
CA GLY A 172 -4.18 2.83 -13.40
C GLY A 172 -4.86 1.47 -13.31
N GLN A 173 -4.42 0.63 -12.37
CA GLN A 173 -5.07 -0.64 -12.06
C GLN A 173 -5.16 -0.87 -10.56
N LEU A 174 -6.22 -1.56 -10.13
CA LEU A 174 -6.40 -1.97 -8.75
C LEU A 174 -7.15 -3.30 -8.62
N THR A 175 -6.72 -4.14 -7.69
CA THR A 175 -7.40 -5.41 -7.32
C THR A 175 -7.14 -5.74 -5.85
N VAL A 176 -8.11 -6.40 -5.21
CA VAL A 176 -7.94 -7.02 -3.90
C VAL A 176 -7.71 -8.52 -4.10
N TYR A 177 -6.52 -8.98 -3.75
CA TYR A 177 -6.10 -10.37 -3.86
C TYR A 177 -6.21 -11.10 -2.50
N ASN A 178 -6.25 -12.43 -2.58
CA ASN A 178 -6.22 -13.32 -1.40
C ASN A 178 -7.32 -13.01 -0.35
N HIS A 179 -8.52 -12.69 -0.82
CA HIS A 179 -9.64 -12.36 0.06
C HIS A 179 -10.92 -13.12 -0.34
N GLN A 180 -11.57 -13.76 0.64
CA GLN A 180 -12.86 -14.47 0.48
C GLN A 180 -12.92 -15.43 -0.73
N GLY A 181 -11.90 -16.27 -0.91
CA GLY A 181 -11.82 -17.22 -2.02
C GLY A 181 -11.47 -16.60 -3.38
N GLY A 182 -11.13 -15.30 -3.42
CA GLY A 182 -10.61 -14.62 -4.60
C GLY A 182 -9.22 -15.12 -5.03
N PRO A 183 -8.79 -14.78 -6.26
CA PRO A 183 -7.49 -15.16 -6.78
C PRO A 183 -6.37 -14.50 -5.97
N CYS A 184 -5.19 -15.12 -5.99
CA CYS A 184 -3.94 -14.42 -5.73
C CYS A 184 -3.41 -13.82 -7.05
N TYR A 185 -2.41 -12.95 -7.00
CA TYR A 185 -1.78 -12.37 -8.18
C TYR A 185 -1.33 -13.45 -9.19
N ARG A 186 -0.72 -14.53 -8.71
CA ARG A 186 -0.30 -15.69 -9.54
C ARG A 186 -1.44 -16.46 -10.18
N CYS A 187 -2.68 -16.35 -9.71
CA CYS A 187 -3.80 -16.95 -10.41
C CYS A 187 -4.10 -16.23 -11.74
N ILE A 188 -3.74 -14.95 -11.83
CA ILE A 188 -3.98 -14.10 -12.99
C ILE A 188 -2.72 -13.98 -13.84
N PHE A 189 -1.57 -13.83 -13.19
CA PHE A 189 -0.25 -13.73 -13.82
C PHE A 189 0.67 -14.83 -13.24
N PRO A 190 0.61 -16.07 -13.77
CA PRO A 190 1.26 -17.22 -13.12
C PRO A 190 2.78 -17.15 -13.08
N VAL A 191 3.38 -16.60 -14.13
CA VAL A 191 4.83 -16.56 -14.33
C VAL A 191 5.29 -15.10 -14.37
N PRO A 192 6.29 -14.72 -13.55
CA PRO A 192 6.93 -13.41 -13.66
C PRO A 192 7.46 -13.17 -15.08
N PRO A 193 7.36 -11.93 -15.60
CA PRO A 193 7.96 -11.60 -16.89
C PRO A 193 9.48 -11.80 -16.84
N PRO A 194 10.12 -12.20 -17.95
CA PRO A 194 11.58 -12.29 -18.03
C PRO A 194 12.26 -10.94 -17.73
N PRO A 195 13.46 -10.94 -17.12
CA PRO A 195 14.24 -9.74 -16.79
C PRO A 195 14.29 -8.70 -17.91
N GLU A 196 14.56 -9.18 -19.12
CA GLU A 196 14.78 -8.36 -20.32
C GLU A 196 13.52 -7.60 -20.79
N THR A 197 12.35 -7.99 -20.27
CA THR A 197 11.05 -7.41 -20.65
C THR A 197 10.44 -6.54 -19.55
N VAL A 198 11.08 -6.48 -18.37
CA VAL A 198 10.65 -5.61 -17.28
C VAL A 198 11.11 -4.21 -17.60
N SER A 199 10.22 -3.41 -18.20
CA SER A 199 10.44 -1.97 -18.36
C SER A 199 10.34 -1.29 -16.99
N ASN A 200 11.31 -0.46 -16.63
CA ASN A 200 11.20 0.33 -15.40
C ASN A 200 10.12 1.40 -15.58
N CYS A 201 9.26 1.60 -14.57
CA CYS A 201 8.20 2.60 -14.62
C CYS A 201 8.74 4.03 -14.89
N ASN A 202 10.02 4.28 -14.60
CA ASN A 202 10.70 5.54 -14.90
C ASN A 202 10.88 5.83 -16.39
N ASP A 203 10.92 4.83 -17.28
CA ASP A 203 11.15 5.04 -18.71
C ASP A 203 9.89 5.55 -19.44
N GLY A 204 8.71 5.34 -18.84
CA GLY A 204 7.42 5.74 -19.42
C GLY A 204 6.87 7.07 -18.94
N GLY A 205 7.36 7.59 -17.82
CA GLY A 205 6.74 8.70 -17.09
C GLY A 205 5.38 8.34 -16.49
N VAL A 206 4.89 9.16 -15.58
CA VAL A 206 3.55 9.00 -14.97
C VAL A 206 2.98 10.36 -14.59
N LEU A 207 1.71 10.61 -14.95
CA LEU A 207 0.99 11.79 -14.50
C LEU A 207 0.64 11.60 -13.01
N GLY A 208 1.19 12.44 -12.13
CA GLY A 208 1.15 12.22 -10.67
C GLY A 208 -0.23 11.99 -10.06
N VAL A 209 -1.30 12.52 -10.66
CA VAL A 209 -2.67 12.29 -10.18
C VAL A 209 -3.13 10.84 -10.36
N VAL A 210 -2.61 10.09 -11.34
CA VAL A 210 -3.00 8.71 -11.64
C VAL A 210 -2.63 7.75 -10.49
N PRO A 211 -1.37 7.68 -10.02
CA PRO A 211 -1.05 6.92 -8.82
C PRO A 211 -1.76 7.48 -7.58
N GLY A 212 -1.99 8.81 -7.54
CA GLY A 212 -2.82 9.47 -6.55
C GLY A 212 -4.22 8.85 -6.41
N ILE A 213 -4.94 8.72 -7.53
CA ILE A 213 -6.27 8.10 -7.59
C ILE A 213 -6.19 6.63 -7.16
N MET A 214 -5.19 5.88 -7.66
CA MET A 214 -5.04 4.47 -7.28
C MET A 214 -4.82 4.29 -5.78
N GLY A 215 -3.98 5.09 -5.14
CA GLY A 215 -3.76 4.99 -3.71
C GLY A 215 -4.96 5.43 -2.85
N CYS A 216 -5.74 6.43 -3.29
CA CYS A 216 -7.04 6.73 -2.66
C CYS A 216 -7.99 5.53 -2.74
N MET A 217 -8.03 4.85 -3.90
CA MET A 217 -8.86 3.66 -4.09
C MET A 217 -8.35 2.47 -3.26
N GLN A 218 -7.04 2.34 -3.04
CA GLN A 218 -6.49 1.34 -2.12
C GLN A 218 -6.92 1.61 -0.67
N ALA A 219 -6.79 2.86 -0.19
CA ALA A 219 -7.25 3.22 1.15
C ALA A 219 -8.74 2.92 1.35
N LEU A 220 -9.58 3.22 0.33
CA LEU A 220 -11.01 2.89 0.37
C LEU A 220 -11.24 1.38 0.55
N GLU A 221 -10.57 0.53 -0.21
CA GLU A 221 -10.74 -0.93 -0.10
C GLU A 221 -10.22 -1.48 1.23
N VAL A 222 -9.13 -0.92 1.77
CA VAL A 222 -8.61 -1.26 3.10
C VAL A 222 -9.64 -0.89 4.19
N ILE A 223 -10.20 0.32 4.14
CA ILE A 223 -11.23 0.75 5.09
C ILE A 223 -12.43 -0.19 5.04
N LYS A 224 -12.86 -0.58 3.83
CA LYS A 224 -13.97 -1.52 3.65
C LYS A 224 -13.65 -2.90 4.22
N LEU A 225 -12.47 -3.45 3.90
CA LEU A 225 -11.99 -4.72 4.45
C LEU A 225 -12.07 -4.75 5.98
N ILE A 226 -11.54 -3.72 6.63
CA ILE A 226 -11.43 -3.67 8.09
C ILE A 226 -12.79 -3.42 8.75
N SER A 227 -13.59 -2.49 8.21
CA SER A 227 -14.92 -2.18 8.76
C SER A 227 -15.93 -3.32 8.55
N GLY A 228 -15.68 -4.22 7.60
CA GLY A 228 -16.55 -5.34 7.24
C GLY A 228 -17.48 -5.06 6.07
N ILE A 229 -17.25 -3.97 5.34
CA ILE A 229 -17.93 -3.66 4.09
C ILE A 229 -17.35 -4.55 2.98
N GLN A 230 -18.21 -5.10 2.12
CA GLN A 230 -17.76 -5.92 1.00
C GLN A 230 -16.82 -5.15 0.07
N THR A 231 -15.64 -5.72 -0.20
CA THR A 231 -14.68 -5.17 -1.18
C THR A 231 -15.29 -5.06 -2.56
N SER A 232 -15.01 -3.97 -3.28
CA SER A 232 -15.45 -3.80 -4.66
C SER A 232 -14.62 -4.64 -5.62
N TYR A 233 -13.35 -4.89 -5.28
CA TYR A 233 -12.36 -5.41 -6.23
C TYR A 233 -11.73 -6.75 -5.82
N SER A 234 -12.42 -7.55 -5.00
CA SER A 234 -12.14 -8.99 -4.95
C SER A 234 -12.76 -9.68 -6.18
N GLN A 235 -11.99 -10.53 -6.86
CA GLN A 235 -12.36 -11.15 -8.17
C GLN A 235 -12.72 -10.14 -9.27
N LYS A 236 -12.30 -8.89 -9.15
CA LYS A 236 -12.49 -7.86 -10.16
C LYS A 236 -11.25 -6.97 -10.22
N MET A 237 -10.89 -6.52 -11.41
CA MET A 237 -9.82 -5.57 -11.64
C MET A 237 -10.41 -4.26 -12.12
N LEU A 238 -10.13 -3.19 -11.38
CA LEU A 238 -10.40 -1.84 -11.84
C LEU A 238 -9.31 -1.43 -12.82
N LEU A 239 -9.70 -0.82 -13.93
CA LEU A 239 -8.83 -0.17 -14.89
C LEU A 239 -9.24 1.29 -15.02
N LEU A 240 -8.30 2.20 -14.85
CA LEU A 240 -8.43 3.62 -15.13
C LEU A 240 -7.67 3.93 -16.42
N ASP A 241 -8.36 4.51 -17.39
CA ASP A 241 -7.74 5.23 -18.51
C ASP A 241 -8.00 6.73 -18.29
N ALA A 242 -6.96 7.45 -17.85
CA ALA A 242 -7.06 8.87 -17.55
C ALA A 242 -7.07 9.77 -18.79
N VAL A 243 -6.73 9.24 -19.98
CA VAL A 243 -6.84 10.00 -21.23
C VAL A 243 -8.32 10.16 -21.59
N SER A 244 -9.09 9.07 -21.52
CA SER A 244 -10.53 9.10 -21.77
C SER A 244 -11.36 9.45 -20.52
N GLY A 245 -10.76 9.44 -19.34
CA GLY A 245 -11.45 9.60 -18.05
C GLY A 245 -12.34 8.39 -17.70
N SER A 246 -12.08 7.22 -18.29
CA SER A 246 -12.93 6.05 -18.14
C SER A 246 -12.45 5.11 -17.05
N PHE A 247 -13.42 4.58 -16.28
CA PHE A 247 -13.22 3.48 -15.34
C PHE A 247 -13.89 2.23 -15.90
N ARG A 248 -13.12 1.14 -16.02
CA ARG A 248 -13.63 -0.17 -16.43
C ARG A 248 -13.39 -1.16 -15.32
N THR A 249 -14.30 -2.12 -15.18
CA THR A 249 -14.13 -3.23 -14.24
C THR A 249 -14.16 -4.54 -15.02
N VAL A 250 -13.07 -5.29 -14.94
CA VAL A 250 -12.94 -6.61 -15.55
C VAL A 250 -13.16 -7.67 -14.49
N LYS A 251 -14.06 -8.63 -14.75
CA LYS A 251 -14.23 -9.79 -13.87
C LYS A 251 -13.01 -10.71 -14.00
N LEU A 252 -12.38 -11.01 -12.87
CA LEU A 252 -11.28 -11.96 -12.81
C LEU A 252 -11.80 -13.37 -12.57
N ARG A 253 -11.02 -14.36 -12.99
CA ARG A 253 -11.25 -15.75 -12.59
C ARG A 253 -10.99 -15.88 -11.09
N GLY A 254 -11.66 -16.85 -10.48
CA GLY A 254 -11.39 -17.24 -9.10
C GLY A 254 -10.02 -17.90 -8.95
N LYS A 255 -9.78 -18.46 -7.76
CA LYS A 255 -8.58 -19.22 -7.44
C LYS A 255 -8.31 -20.33 -8.47
N SER A 256 -7.08 -20.39 -9.00
CA SER A 256 -6.66 -21.44 -9.94
C SER A 256 -6.28 -22.73 -9.21
N SER A 257 -6.75 -23.88 -9.70
CA SER A 257 -6.40 -25.21 -9.18
C SER A 257 -4.95 -25.61 -9.47
N THR A 258 -4.26 -24.91 -10.37
CA THR A 258 -2.85 -25.15 -10.70
C THR A 258 -1.95 -24.02 -10.24
N CYS A 259 -2.45 -23.12 -9.39
CA CYS A 259 -1.65 -22.00 -8.89
C CYS A 259 -0.48 -22.49 -8.04
N ALA A 260 0.73 -22.05 -8.37
CA ALA A 260 1.96 -22.46 -7.71
C ALA A 260 2.03 -22.11 -6.21
N VAL A 261 1.27 -21.11 -5.75
CA VAL A 261 1.32 -20.65 -4.34
C VAL A 261 0.04 -20.94 -3.56
N CYS A 262 -1.14 -20.79 -4.16
CA CYS A 262 -2.40 -20.97 -3.45
C CYS A 262 -3.16 -22.23 -3.87
N GLY A 263 -2.73 -22.96 -4.91
CA GLY A 263 -3.39 -24.19 -5.36
C GLY A 263 -3.41 -25.29 -4.29
N PRO A 264 -4.19 -26.38 -4.49
CA PRO A 264 -4.25 -27.51 -3.56
C PRO A 264 -2.91 -28.23 -3.36
N ASN A 265 -2.01 -28.15 -4.35
CA ASN A 265 -0.65 -28.70 -4.30
C ASN A 265 0.36 -27.57 -4.61
N PRO A 266 0.64 -26.68 -3.66
CA PRO A 266 1.52 -25.53 -3.91
C PRO A 266 2.98 -25.98 -4.06
N THR A 267 3.66 -25.43 -5.07
CA THR A 267 5.11 -25.62 -5.28
C THR A 267 5.95 -24.51 -4.64
N ILE A 268 5.33 -23.36 -4.36
CA ILE A 268 5.93 -22.22 -3.65
C ILE A 268 5.44 -22.26 -2.21
N THR A 269 6.32 -22.69 -1.30
CA THR A 269 6.03 -22.80 0.15
C THR A 269 6.83 -21.81 1.00
N LYS A 270 7.71 -21.04 0.38
CA LYS A 270 8.51 -19.98 0.99
C LYS A 270 8.72 -18.84 -0.02
N PRO A 271 8.98 -17.60 0.43
CA PRO A 271 9.35 -16.50 -0.45
C PRO A 271 10.55 -16.88 -1.32
N ILE A 272 10.47 -16.51 -2.61
CA ILE A 272 11.52 -16.70 -3.59
C ILE A 272 12.28 -15.38 -3.72
N ASP A 273 13.58 -15.46 -4.01
CA ASP A 273 14.35 -14.29 -4.43
C ASP A 273 13.93 -13.90 -5.85
N TYR A 274 13.04 -12.91 -5.94
CA TYR A 274 12.54 -12.41 -7.23
C TYR A 274 13.53 -11.50 -7.95
N VAL A 275 14.52 -10.93 -7.27
CA VAL A 275 15.59 -10.16 -7.91
C VAL A 275 16.50 -11.13 -8.67
N GLN A 276 16.89 -12.23 -8.03
CA GLN A 276 17.66 -13.29 -8.67
C GLN A 276 16.86 -14.04 -9.73
N PHE A 277 15.56 -14.27 -9.50
CA PHE A 277 14.70 -14.99 -10.44
C PHE A 277 14.30 -14.16 -11.66
N CYS A 278 13.94 -12.89 -11.45
CA CYS A 278 13.54 -11.98 -12.51
C CYS A 278 14.71 -11.18 -13.08
N GLY A 279 15.96 -11.36 -12.61
CA GLY A 279 17.16 -10.65 -13.10
C GLY A 279 17.05 -9.12 -13.15
N ALA A 280 16.10 -8.53 -12.44
CA ALA A 280 15.82 -7.10 -12.43
C ALA A 280 16.35 -6.49 -11.13
N SER A 281 17.10 -5.39 -11.24
CA SER A 281 17.62 -4.65 -10.08
C SER A 281 16.47 -4.17 -9.20
N PRO A 282 16.55 -4.32 -7.86
CA PRO A 282 15.60 -3.70 -6.94
C PRO A 282 15.79 -2.18 -6.85
N HIS A 283 16.81 -1.63 -7.51
CA HIS A 283 17.12 -0.20 -7.53
C HIS A 283 16.82 0.42 -8.89
N ASP A 284 16.01 1.47 -8.89
CA ASP A 284 15.67 2.30 -10.07
C ASP A 284 16.74 3.34 -10.45
N LYS A 285 17.86 3.39 -9.73
CA LYS A 285 18.88 4.43 -9.91
C LYS A 285 19.82 4.14 -11.09
N VAL A 286 19.29 4.16 -12.30
CA VAL A 286 20.09 4.49 -13.47
C VAL A 286 20.08 6.01 -13.57
N TYR A 287 21.25 6.65 -13.39
CA TYR A 287 21.43 8.10 -13.50
C TYR A 287 21.13 8.57 -14.93
N LEU A 288 19.85 8.71 -15.27
CA LEU A 288 19.35 9.14 -16.57
C LEU A 288 19.32 10.68 -16.70
N PHE A 289 20.24 11.38 -16.04
CA PHE A 289 20.38 12.84 -16.18
C PHE A 289 21.06 13.25 -17.50
N TRP A 290 21.52 12.28 -18.29
CA TRP A 290 22.37 12.52 -19.46
C TRP A 290 21.64 12.60 -20.80
N LEU A 291 20.36 12.20 -20.89
CA LEU A 291 19.63 12.21 -22.16
C LEU A 291 19.11 13.59 -22.58
N ILE A 292 19.22 14.62 -21.72
CA ILE A 292 18.74 15.98 -22.02
C ILE A 292 19.91 16.96 -22.30
N THR A 293 21.16 16.60 -21.99
CA THR A 293 22.29 17.56 -22.03
C THR A 293 23.24 17.42 -23.23
N GLY A 294 23.01 16.48 -24.15
CA GLY A 294 23.59 16.51 -25.50
C GLY A 294 25.13 16.54 -25.59
N LYS A 295 25.86 15.95 -24.63
CA LYS A 295 27.33 15.83 -24.72
C LYS A 295 27.78 14.36 -24.85
N THR A 296 28.85 14.17 -25.58
CA THR A 296 29.38 12.89 -26.03
C THR A 296 30.36 12.27 -25.01
N MET A 297 30.07 11.02 -24.62
CA MET A 297 30.97 9.89 -24.33
C MET A 297 32.17 10.02 -23.37
N GLN A 298 32.16 9.22 -22.29
CA GLN A 298 33.23 8.22 -22.01
C GLN A 298 32.74 7.23 -20.93
N MET A 299 32.68 5.95 -21.30
CA MET A 299 32.41 4.84 -20.39
C MET A 299 33.54 4.74 -19.35
N PHE A 300 33.19 4.76 -18.06
CA PHE A 300 33.99 4.12 -17.04
C PHE A 300 33.12 3.10 -16.29
N LYS A 301 33.57 1.85 -16.36
CA LYS A 301 33.09 0.72 -15.57
C LYS A 301 33.52 0.92 -14.11
N CYS A 302 32.57 0.77 -13.19
CA CYS A 302 32.67 -0.05 -11.98
C CYS A 302 31.24 -0.40 -11.56
#